data_AF-A0A9X2H7E8-F1
#
_entry.id   AF-A0A9X2H7E8-F1
#
_cell.length_a   1.000
_cell.length_b   1.000
_cell.length_c   1.000
_cell.angle_alpha   90.00
_cell.angle_beta   90.00
_cell.angle_gamma   90.00
#
_symmetry.space_group_name_H-M   'P 1'
#
loop_
_entity.id
_entity.type
_entity.pdbx_description
1 polymer ?
#
loop_
_entity_poly.entity_id
_entity_poly.type
_entity_poly.pdbx_seq_one_letter_code
_entity_poly.pdbx_strand_id
1 'polypeptide(L)'
;PHSAISSRKAQTVIELRDGQSFAMAGLLQTVNAKTIEQLPWIGQVPVLGALFRSTSFQKQETDLVVVVTPRLVQPASPGEQLHSPLDQTRSPDDVELFALGLLEVDNAMLRSFKEGQGISGPYGHIIDIDTDNADARPRP
;
A
#
# COMPACT_ATOMS: atom_id res chain seq x y z
N PRO A 1 -6.71 -4.87 -24.25
CA PRO A 1 -6.28 -4.49 -22.89
C PRO A 1 -6.52 -5.65 -21.91
N HIS A 2 -5.47 -6.42 -21.60
CA HIS A 2 -5.57 -7.50 -20.62
C HIS A 2 -5.13 -6.94 -19.28
N SER A 3 -6.02 -6.97 -18.29
CA SER A 3 -5.71 -6.60 -16.91
C SER A 3 -4.59 -7.49 -16.40
N ALA A 4 -3.36 -7.00 -16.43
CA ALA A 4 -2.22 -7.68 -15.86
C ALA A 4 -2.21 -7.38 -14.35
N ILE A 5 -2.64 -8.34 -13.55
CA ILE A 5 -2.48 -8.26 -12.09
C ILE A 5 -1.03 -8.65 -11.78
N SER A 6 -0.25 -7.70 -11.25
CA SER A 6 1.10 -7.95 -10.75
C SER A 6 1.00 -8.34 -9.28
N SER A 7 1.35 -9.59 -8.94
CA SER A 7 1.40 -10.06 -7.54
C SER A 7 2.81 -10.46 -7.17
N ARG A 8 3.27 -10.02 -5.99
CA ARG A 8 4.56 -10.39 -5.40
C ARG A 8 4.27 -11.20 -4.14
N LYS A 9 4.77 -12.43 -4.05
CA LYS A 9 4.58 -13.33 -2.90
C LYS A 9 5.93 -13.81 -2.38
N ALA A 10 6.08 -13.86 -1.07
CA ALA A 10 7.25 -14.39 -0.37
C ALA A 10 6.78 -15.20 0.84
N GLN A 11 7.43 -16.34 1.10
CA GLN A 11 7.13 -17.21 2.24
C GLN A 11 8.45 -17.56 2.94
N THR A 12 8.55 -17.19 4.22
CA THR A 12 9.72 -17.43 5.06
C THR A 12 9.24 -17.90 6.43
N VAL A 13 10.09 -18.65 7.15
CA VAL A 13 9.86 -19.05 8.55
C VAL A 13 10.97 -18.41 9.37
N ILE A 14 10.59 -17.64 10.39
CA ILE A 14 11.52 -16.86 11.21
C ILE A 14 11.17 -17.00 12.69
N GLU A 15 12.19 -17.03 13.55
CA GLU A 15 12.03 -16.97 15.01
C GLU A 15 12.53 -15.61 15.49
N LEU A 16 11.66 -14.86 16.18
CA LEU A 16 11.93 -13.51 16.65
C LEU A 16 11.43 -13.34 18.09
N ARG A 17 12.11 -12.48 18.85
CA ARG A 17 11.64 -12.06 20.18
C ARG A 17 10.58 -10.97 20.05
N ASP A 18 9.82 -10.75 21.12
CA ASP A 18 8.88 -9.62 21.21
C ASP A 18 9.57 -8.30 20.84
N GLY A 19 9.00 -7.56 19.90
CA GLY A 19 9.51 -6.27 19.44
C GLY A 19 10.75 -6.31 18.55
N GLN A 20 11.31 -7.49 18.24
CA GLN A 20 12.48 -7.60 17.37
C GLN A 20 12.09 -7.50 15.89
N SER A 21 12.55 -6.48 15.18
CA SER A 21 12.29 -6.34 13.74
C SER A 21 13.19 -7.24 12.89
N PHE A 22 12.65 -7.73 11.78
CA PHE A 22 13.38 -8.46 10.74
C PHE A 22 12.97 -8.00 9.34
N ALA A 23 13.95 -7.80 8.46
CA ALA A 23 13.71 -7.48 7.06
C ALA A 23 13.59 -8.79 6.26
N MET A 24 12.39 -9.08 5.76
CA MET A 24 12.08 -10.36 5.12
C MET A 24 12.47 -10.41 3.65
N ALA A 25 12.28 -9.30 2.93
CA ALA A 25 12.52 -9.23 1.49
C ALA A 25 12.89 -7.81 1.07
N GLY A 26 13.85 -7.72 0.15
CA GLY A 26 14.13 -6.54 -0.64
C GLY A 26 13.91 -6.87 -2.12
N LEU A 27 13.38 -5.93 -2.91
CA LEU A 27 13.33 -6.03 -4.37
C LEU A 27 13.98 -4.79 -4.97
N LEU A 28 14.99 -5.00 -5.80
CA LEU A 28 15.58 -4.00 -6.68
C LEU A 28 15.23 -4.38 -8.11
N GLN A 29 14.46 -3.53 -8.80
CA GLN A 29 14.10 -3.73 -10.20
C GLN A 29 14.61 -2.58 -11.06
N THR A 30 15.40 -2.90 -12.09
CA THR A 30 15.87 -1.93 -13.09
C THR A 30 15.37 -2.33 -14.47
N VAL A 31 14.62 -1.44 -15.12
CA VAL A 31 14.17 -1.60 -16.51
C VAL A 31 14.89 -0.58 -17.38
N ASN A 32 15.65 -1.06 -18.35
CA ASN A 32 16.35 -0.24 -19.34
C ASN A 32 15.77 -0.51 -20.73
N ALA A 33 15.17 0.50 -21.36
CA ALA A 33 14.70 0.43 -22.73
C ALA A 33 15.50 1.41 -23.60
N LYS A 34 16.03 0.90 -24.72
CA LYS A 34 16.71 1.69 -25.74
C LYS A 34 16.00 1.48 -27.07
N THR A 35 15.39 2.53 -27.58
CA THR A 35 14.71 2.50 -28.89
C THR A 35 15.48 3.38 -29.85
N ILE A 36 15.90 2.81 -30.98
CA ILE A 36 16.54 3.55 -32.08
C ILE A 36 15.58 3.53 -33.26
N GLU A 37 15.07 4.69 -33.64
CA GLU A 37 14.31 4.87 -34.86
C GLU A 37 15.21 5.55 -35.89
N GLN A 38 15.31 4.97 -37.09
CA GLN A 38 16.13 5.52 -38.17
C GLN A 38 15.46 5.34 -39.52
N LEU A 39 15.66 6.31 -40.43
CA LEU A 39 15.23 6.17 -41.82
C LEU A 39 16.05 5.09 -42.55
N PRO A 40 15.41 4.21 -43.33
CA PRO A 40 16.12 3.24 -44.14
C PRO A 40 17.08 3.95 -45.12
N TRP A 41 18.25 3.35 -45.37
CA TRP A 41 19.37 3.85 -46.20
C TRP A 41 20.18 5.04 -45.66
N ILE A 42 19.56 6.13 -45.20
CA ILE A 42 20.28 7.36 -44.79
C ILE A 42 20.81 7.27 -43.35
N GLY A 43 20.13 6.53 -42.47
CA GLY A 43 20.49 6.43 -41.05
C GLY A 43 21.84 5.74 -40.74
N GLN A 44 22.44 5.06 -41.73
CA GLN A 44 23.67 4.28 -41.57
C GLN A 44 24.95 5.02 -41.99
N VAL A 45 24.82 6.20 -42.62
CA VAL A 45 25.97 6.97 -43.13
C VAL A 45 26.77 7.55 -41.94
N PRO A 46 28.08 7.26 -41.82
CA PRO A 46 28.93 7.88 -40.80
C PRO A 46 28.87 9.41 -40.92
N VAL A 47 28.89 10.13 -39.80
CA VAL A 47 28.80 11.62 -39.73
C VAL A 47 27.40 12.19 -40.02
N LEU A 48 26.68 11.76 -41.07
CA LEU A 48 25.36 12.31 -41.44
C LEU A 48 24.17 11.57 -40.81
N GLY A 49 24.29 10.27 -40.56
CA GLY A 49 23.19 9.42 -40.07
C GLY A 49 22.71 9.76 -38.64
N ALA A 50 23.54 10.47 -37.85
CA ALA A 50 23.17 10.92 -36.51
C ALA A 50 22.06 11.99 -36.50
N LEU A 51 21.92 12.78 -37.58
CA LEU A 51 20.85 13.78 -37.74
C LEU A 51 19.51 13.13 -38.15
N PHE A 52 19.55 11.90 -38.66
CA PHE A 52 18.39 11.16 -39.19
C PHE A 52 18.03 9.92 -38.37
N ARG A 53 18.61 9.76 -37.17
CA ARG A 53 18.16 8.78 -36.18
C ARG A 53 17.65 9.48 -34.93
N SER A 54 16.55 8.98 -34.39
CA SER A 54 16.10 9.29 -33.03
C SER A 54 16.53 8.16 -32.12
N THR A 55 17.14 8.47 -30.98
CA THR A 55 17.44 7.47 -29.94
C THR A 55 16.74 7.88 -28.67
N SER A 56 15.80 7.05 -28.22
CA SER A 56 15.15 7.19 -26.93
C SER A 56 15.79 6.23 -25.93
N PHE A 57 16.13 6.75 -24.75
CA PHE A 57 16.62 5.99 -23.61
C PHE A 57 15.65 6.18 -22.45
N GLN A 58 15.13 5.08 -21.92
CA GLN A 58 14.25 5.09 -20.76
C GLN A 58 14.80 4.16 -19.67
N LYS A 59 15.00 4.72 -18.47
CA LYS A 59 15.49 4.00 -17.29
C LYS A 59 14.46 4.12 -16.17
N GLN A 60 14.05 2.99 -15.61
CA GLN A 60 13.10 2.94 -14.49
C GLN A 60 13.66 2.06 -13.37
N GLU A 61 13.69 2.61 -12.15
CA GLU A 61 14.19 1.95 -10.94
C GLU A 61 13.05 1.81 -9.93
N THR A 62 12.96 0.68 -9.24
CA THR A 62 11.95 0.43 -8.20
C THR A 62 12.56 -0.36 -7.05
N ASP A 63 12.47 0.22 -5.86
CA ASP A 63 12.95 -0.35 -4.61
C ASP A 63 11.78 -0.68 -3.67
N LEU A 64 11.81 -1.86 -3.07
CA LEU A 64 10.82 -2.30 -2.08
C LEU A 64 11.54 -3.01 -0.93
N VAL A 65 11.16 -2.66 0.31
CA VAL A 65 11.63 -3.34 1.53
C VAL A 65 10.42 -3.71 2.39
N VAL A 66 10.40 -4.96 2.87
CA VAL A 66 9.36 -5.46 3.78
C VAL A 66 9.97 -5.75 5.13
N VAL A 67 9.52 -5.04 6.16
CA VAL A 67 9.93 -5.20 7.56
C VAL A 67 8.78 -5.75 8.37
N VAL A 68 9.05 -6.75 9.21
CA VAL A 68 8.08 -7.32 10.14
C VAL A 68 8.59 -7.20 11.57
N THR A 69 7.70 -6.78 12.47
CA THR A 69 7.95 -6.65 13.91
C THR A 69 6.83 -7.37 14.66
N PRO A 70 7.08 -8.56 15.25
CA PRO A 70 6.08 -9.25 16.04
C PRO A 70 5.91 -8.59 17.41
N ARG A 71 4.70 -8.72 17.97
CA ARG A 71 4.37 -8.26 19.32
C ARG A 71 3.64 -9.37 20.09
N LEU A 72 4.09 -9.68 21.30
CA LEU A 72 3.40 -10.61 22.20
C LEU A 72 2.33 -9.85 23.01
N VAL A 73 1.15 -10.45 23.13
CA VAL A 73 0.01 -9.89 23.88
C VAL A 73 -0.45 -10.85 24.95
N GLN A 74 -1.00 -10.33 26.04
CA GLN A 74 -1.56 -11.13 27.13
C GLN A 74 -3.01 -11.50 26.80
N PRO A 75 -3.49 -12.70 27.17
CA PRO A 75 -4.89 -13.08 26.99
C PRO A 75 -5.79 -12.27 27.94
N ALA A 76 -6.96 -11.86 27.45
CA ALA A 76 -7.96 -11.19 28.27
C ALA A 76 -8.57 -12.14 29.30
N SER A 77 -8.87 -11.62 30.49
CA SER A 77 -9.55 -12.40 31.54
C SER A 77 -11.03 -12.62 31.16
N PRO A 78 -11.65 -13.74 31.58
CA PRO A 78 -13.09 -13.95 31.36
C PRO A 78 -13.92 -12.79 31.95
N GLY A 79 -14.66 -12.08 31.10
CA GLY A 79 -15.49 -10.93 31.49
C GLY A 79 -14.78 -9.57 31.46
N GLU A 80 -13.50 -9.53 31.07
CA GLU A 80 -12.78 -8.28 30.83
C GLU A 80 -13.30 -7.60 29.56
N GLN A 81 -13.72 -6.35 29.68
CA GLN A 81 -14.16 -5.56 28.53
C GLN A 81 -12.93 -5.13 27.73
N LEU A 82 -12.81 -5.63 26.51
CA LEU A 82 -11.73 -5.26 25.59
C LEU A 82 -12.00 -3.87 25.01
N HIS A 83 -11.02 -2.98 25.12
CA HIS A 83 -11.11 -1.63 24.60
C HIS A 83 -10.83 -1.57 23.09
N SER A 84 -11.86 -1.25 22.30
CA SER A 84 -11.73 -1.10 20.85
C SER A 84 -11.00 0.19 20.48
N PRO A 85 -10.22 0.22 19.39
CA PRO A 85 -9.69 1.47 18.81
C PRO A 85 -10.79 2.50 18.50
N LEU A 86 -12.05 2.06 18.38
CA LEU A 86 -13.21 2.91 18.13
C LEU A 86 -13.89 3.42 19.41
N ASP A 87 -13.48 2.98 20.61
CA ASP A 87 -14.14 3.40 21.86
C ASP A 87 -14.00 4.90 22.14
N GLN A 88 -13.03 5.56 21.50
CA GLN A 88 -12.77 6.98 21.63
C GLN A 88 -13.33 7.80 20.45
N THR A 89 -13.97 7.17 19.46
CA THR A 89 -14.61 7.92 18.37
C THR A 89 -15.90 8.55 18.88
N ARG A 90 -16.06 9.85 18.62
CA ARG A 90 -17.31 10.57 18.86
C ARG A 90 -17.99 10.82 17.52
N SER A 91 -19.28 10.54 17.43
CA SER A 91 -20.08 10.94 16.26
C SER A 91 -20.09 12.47 16.16
N PRO A 92 -19.82 13.06 14.98
CA PRO A 92 -19.90 14.50 14.77
C PRO A 92 -21.34 15.00 14.91
N ASP A 93 -21.52 16.18 15.49
CA ASP A 93 -22.82 16.85 15.52
C ASP A 93 -23.19 17.37 14.12
N ASP A 94 -24.49 17.61 13.88
CA ASP A 94 -25.05 17.99 12.57
C ASP A 94 -24.32 19.18 11.90
N VAL A 95 -23.89 20.17 12.67
CA VAL A 95 -23.15 21.32 12.12
C VAL A 95 -21.74 20.91 11.67
N GLU A 96 -21.08 20.05 12.44
CA GLU A 96 -19.75 19.53 12.09
C GLU A 96 -19.82 18.69 10.81
N LEU A 97 -20.85 17.86 10.67
CA LEU A 97 -21.05 17.02 9.49
C LEU A 97 -21.44 17.83 8.25
N PHE A 98 -22.49 18.64 8.34
CA PHE A 98 -23.09 19.27 7.16
C PHE A 98 -22.48 20.62 6.78
N ALA A 99 -21.99 21.41 7.75
CA ALA A 99 -21.42 22.73 7.45
C ALA A 99 -19.90 22.67 7.28
N LEU A 100 -19.21 21.82 8.05
CA LEU A 100 -17.75 21.73 8.06
C LEU A 100 -17.21 20.49 7.34
N GLY A 101 -18.07 19.54 6.95
CA GLY A 101 -17.68 18.33 6.24
C GLY A 101 -16.85 17.36 7.07
N LEU A 102 -16.92 17.45 8.40
CA LEU A 102 -16.19 16.59 9.33
C LEU A 102 -16.92 15.26 9.48
N LEU A 103 -16.25 14.17 9.12
CA LEU A 103 -16.77 12.81 9.24
C LEU A 103 -16.33 12.19 10.58
N GLU A 104 -17.12 11.24 11.06
CA GLU A 104 -16.83 10.46 12.29
C GLU A 104 -15.54 9.67 12.18
N VAL A 105 -15.26 9.16 10.98
CA VAL A 105 -14.07 8.41 10.64
C VAL A 105 -13.49 8.98 9.37
N ASP A 106 -12.34 9.66 9.48
CA ASP A 106 -11.66 10.24 8.33
C ASP A 106 -10.68 9.23 7.68
N ASN A 107 -10.23 9.55 6.45
CA ASN A 107 -9.30 8.71 5.71
C ASN A 107 -7.91 8.61 6.37
N ALA A 108 -7.55 9.56 7.23
CA ALA A 108 -6.26 9.55 7.92
C ALA A 108 -6.28 8.58 9.11
N MET A 109 -7.39 8.53 9.84
CA MET A 109 -7.69 7.64 10.95
C MET A 109 -7.85 6.19 10.47
N LEU A 110 -8.50 5.97 9.32
CA LEU A 110 -8.54 4.64 8.69
C LEU A 110 -7.13 4.14 8.32
N ARG A 111 -6.26 5.03 7.84
CA ARG A 111 -4.86 4.70 7.53
C ARG A 111 -4.06 4.40 8.79
N SER A 112 -4.22 5.19 9.85
CA SER A 112 -3.52 4.94 11.12
C SER A 112 -3.92 3.57 11.69
N PHE A 113 -5.21 3.23 11.69
CA PHE A 113 -5.66 1.90 12.15
C PHE A 113 -5.10 0.76 11.30
N LYS A 114 -5.04 0.92 9.97
CA LYS A 114 -4.43 -0.06 9.06
C LYS A 114 -2.93 -0.25 9.31
N GLU A 115 -2.25 0.81 9.74
CA GLU A 115 -0.83 0.80 10.10
C GLU A 115 -0.58 0.36 11.56
N GLY A 116 -1.64 0.03 12.32
CA GLY A 116 -1.54 -0.33 13.74
C GLY A 116 -1.24 0.87 14.64
N GLN A 117 -1.47 2.10 14.18
CA GLN A 117 -1.40 3.32 14.97
C GLN A 117 -2.81 3.69 15.48
N GLY A 118 -2.98 3.77 16.80
CA GLY A 118 -4.30 3.96 17.44
C GLY A 118 -4.77 2.78 18.30
N ILE A 119 -3.94 1.75 18.45
CA ILE A 119 -4.13 0.71 19.47
C ILE A 119 -3.88 1.35 20.84
N SER A 120 -4.94 1.77 21.51
CA SER A 120 -4.89 2.21 22.91
C SER A 120 -5.86 1.35 23.71
N GLY A 121 -5.32 0.32 24.36
CA GLY A 121 -6.08 -0.67 25.11
C GLY A 121 -5.26 -1.97 25.28
N PRO A 122 -5.57 -2.79 26.29
CA PRO A 122 -4.89 -4.06 26.54
C PRO A 122 -5.36 -5.12 25.53
N TYR A 123 -4.96 -4.99 24.25
CA TYR A 123 -4.85 -6.06 23.25
C TYR A 123 -6.05 -6.36 22.31
N GLY A 124 -5.73 -6.59 21.01
CA GLY A 124 -6.33 -7.68 20.21
C GLY A 124 -7.56 -7.43 19.32
N HIS A 125 -7.76 -6.26 18.71
CA HIS A 125 -8.90 -6.04 17.80
C HIS A 125 -8.55 -6.34 16.33
N ILE A 126 -9.32 -7.23 15.69
CA ILE A 126 -9.37 -7.36 14.22
C ILE A 126 -10.65 -6.63 13.79
N ILE A 127 -10.49 -5.52 13.05
CA ILE A 127 -11.63 -4.85 12.42
C ILE A 127 -11.88 -5.54 11.08
N ASP A 128 -13.00 -6.23 10.96
CA ASP A 128 -13.50 -6.71 9.68
C ASP A 128 -14.24 -5.57 8.99
N ILE A 129 -13.58 -4.95 8.01
CA ILE A 129 -14.20 -3.88 7.22
C ILE A 129 -14.79 -4.57 5.99
N ASP A 130 -16.10 -4.80 6.02
CA ASP A 130 -16.83 -5.34 4.89
C ASP A 130 -16.87 -4.32 3.75
N THR A 131 -15.90 -4.39 2.84
CA THR A 131 -15.77 -3.45 1.71
C THR A 131 -16.63 -3.84 0.50
N ASP A 132 -17.31 -4.98 0.54
CA ASP A 132 -18.04 -5.51 -0.63
C ASP A 132 -19.41 -4.84 -0.86
N ASN A 133 -19.89 -4.01 0.08
CA ASN A 133 -21.18 -3.31 -0.06
C ASN A 133 -21.09 -1.94 -0.76
N ALA A 134 -19.93 -1.52 -1.27
CA ALA A 134 -19.79 -0.26 -2.00
C ALA A 134 -20.34 -0.30 -3.44
N ASP A 135 -20.76 -1.47 -3.94
CA ASP A 135 -21.23 -1.65 -5.33
C ASP A 135 -22.71 -2.06 -5.43
N ALA A 136 -23.50 -1.78 -4.38
CA ALA A 136 -24.96 -1.93 -4.42
C ALA A 136 -25.60 -0.82 -5.27
N ARG A 137 -25.37 -0.83 -6.58
CA ARG A 137 -26.27 -0.17 -7.52
C ARG A 137 -27.62 -0.88 -7.45
N PRO A 138 -28.74 -0.14 -7.31
CA PRO A 138 -30.05 -0.76 -7.47
C PRO A 138 -30.13 -1.35 -8.88
N ARG A 139 -30.29 -2.68 -8.95
CA ARG A 139 -30.68 -3.34 -10.20
C ARG A 139 -32.15 -3.03 -10.47
N PRO A 140 -32.53 -2.80 -11.75
CA PRO A 140 -33.88 -2.40 -12.14
C PRO A 140 -34.93 -3.46 -11.79
#